data_AF-A0A415P1F7-F1
#
_entry.id   AF-A0A415P1F7-F1
#
_cell.length_a   1.000
_cell.length_b   1.000
_cell.length_c   1.000
_cell.angle_alpha   90.00
_cell.angle_beta   90.00
_cell.angle_gamma   90.00
#
_symmetry.space_group_name_H-M   'P 1'
#
loop_
_entity.id
_entity.type
_entity.pdbx_description
1 polymer ?
#
loop_
_entity_poly.entity_id
_entity_poly.type
_entity_poly.pdbx_seq_one_letter_code
_entity_poly.pdbx_strand_id
1 'polypeptide(L)' 'MMKENHYSIVVTDMERRIIIKALTLLKDKQIHDNKKFDFIDDLIVRSCDAPLINKKNRFYEER' A
#
# COMPACT_ATOMS: atom_id res chain seq x y z
N MET A 1 -0.57 26.56 13.27
CA MET A 1 0.04 25.53 12.40
C MET A 1 -0.94 24.36 12.38
N MET A 2 -1.72 24.19 11.31
CA MET A 2 -2.66 23.06 11.21
C MET A 2 -1.85 21.78 11.12
N LYS A 3 -2.09 20.81 12.01
CA LYS A 3 -1.47 19.49 11.90
C LYS A 3 -2.05 18.81 10.66
N GLU A 4 -1.21 18.52 9.68
CA GLU A 4 -1.59 17.65 8.57
C GLU A 4 -1.94 16.28 9.15
N ASN A 5 -3.16 15.81 8.89
CA ASN A 5 -3.57 14.48 9.30
C ASN A 5 -2.86 13.46 8.40
N HIS A 6 -1.82 12.82 8.94
CA HIS A 6 -1.19 11.67 8.29
C HIS A 6 -2.04 10.42 8.51
N TYR A 7 -2.70 9.98 7.45
CA TYR A 7 -3.40 8.70 7.42
C TYR A 7 -2.43 7.60 7.01
N SER A 8 -2.25 6.60 7.86
CA SER A 8 -1.47 5.41 7.56
C SER A 8 -2.43 4.25 7.37
N ILE A 9 -2.33 3.54 6.25
CA ILE A 9 -3.05 2.27 6.08
C ILE A 9 -2.30 1.19 6.86
N VAL A 10 -3.01 0.50 7.75
CA VAL A 10 -2.49 -0.68 8.43
C VAL A 10 -3.01 -1.89 7.67
N VAL A 11 -2.11 -2.75 7.20
CA VAL A 11 -2.46 -3.86 6.30
C VAL A 11 -2.00 -5.18 6.89
N THR A 12 -2.70 -6.26 6.60
CA THR A 12 -2.20 -7.62 6.85
C THR A 12 -1.11 -7.97 5.86
N ASP A 13 -0.32 -9.01 6.16
CA ASP A 13 0.71 -9.51 5.23
C ASP A 13 0.13 -9.88 3.85
N MET A 14 -1.08 -10.45 3.84
CA MET A 14 -1.78 -10.81 2.60
C MET A 14 -2.17 -9.57 1.80
N GLU A 15 -2.77 -8.57 2.44
CA GLU A 15 -3.14 -7.30 1.77
C GLU A 15 -1.91 -6.56 1.25
N ARG A 16 -0.81 -6.54 2.02
CA ARG A 16 0.47 -5.99 1.57
C ARG A 16 0.95 -6.65 0.28
N ARG A 17 0.94 -7.99 0.22
CA ARG A 17 1.35 -8.73 -0.99
C ARG A 17 0.45 -8.42 -2.18
N ILE A 18 -0.86 -8.30 -1.95
CA ILE A 18 -1.83 -7.94 -3.00
C ILE A 18 -1.53 -6.54 -3.53
N ILE A 19 -1.29 -5.56 -2.65
CA ILE A 19 -0.97 -4.18 -3.01
C ILE A 19 0.33 -4.14 -3.83
N ILE A 20 1.40 -4.74 -3.33
CA ILE A 20 2.69 -4.79 -4.04
C ILE A 20 2.51 -5.42 -5.42
N LYS A 21 1.80 -6.56 -5.51
CA LYS A 21 1.57 -7.24 -6.79
C LYS A 21 0.78 -6.36 -7.77
N ALA A 22 -0.26 -5.68 -7.31
CA ALA A 22 -1.07 -4.78 -8.13
C ALA A 22 -0.24 -3.59 -8.63
N LEU A 23 0.60 -3.01 -7.78
CA LEU A 23 1.49 -1.90 -8.16
C LEU A 23 2.55 -2.34 -9.17
N THR A 24 3.12 -3.53 -9.02
CA THR A 24 4.06 -4.09 -10.02
C THR A 24 3.38 -4.27 -11.37
N LEU A 25 2.18 -4.87 -11.41
CA LEU A 25 1.42 -5.03 -12.67
C LEU A 25 1.06 -3.69 -13.30
N LEU A 26 0.72 -2.69 -12.48
CA LEU A 26 0.48 -1.33 -12.95
C LEU A 26 1.75 -0.73 -13.56
N LYS A 27 2.91 -0.88 -12.90
CA LYS A 27 4.20 -0.42 -13.42
C LYS A 27 4.50 -1.02 -14.79
N ASP A 28 4.37 -2.33 -14.93
CA ASP A 28 4.61 -3.03 -16.20
C ASP A 28 3.72 -2.49 -17.32
N LYS A 29 2.44 -2.22 -17.01
CA LYS A 29 1.51 -1.61 -17.95
C LYS A 29 1.90 -0.18 -18.33
N GLN A 30 2.32 0.64 -17.37
CA GLN A 30 2.76 2.01 -17.65
C GLN A 30 4.03 2.04 -18.50
N ILE A 31 4.97 1.11 -18.26
CA ILE A 31 6.18 0.93 -19.09
C ILE A 31 5.77 0.59 -20.53
N HIS A 32 4.89 -0.39 -20.70
CA HIS A 32 4.38 -0.79 -22.01
C HIS A 32 3.70 0.38 -22.74
N ASP A 33 2.96 1.22 -22.01
CA ASP A 33 2.26 2.39 -22.56
C ASP A 33 3.17 3.63 -22.70
N ASN A 34 4.48 3.54 -22.41
CA ASN A 34 5.44 4.64 -22.39
C ASN A 34 5.00 5.84 -21.52
N LYS A 35 4.38 5.54 -20.37
CA LYS A 35 3.92 6.52 -19.37
C LYS A 35 4.89 6.60 -18.21
N LYS A 36 4.85 7.70 -17.46
CA LYS A 36 5.64 7.84 -16.23
C LYS A 36 5.21 6.81 -15.20
N PHE A 37 6.18 6.18 -14.54
CA PHE A 37 5.96 5.13 -13.55
C PHE A 37 6.79 5.31 -12.27
N ASP A 38 7.66 6.31 -12.19
CA ASP A 38 8.58 6.52 -11.04
C ASP A 38 7.82 6.60 -9.70
N PHE A 39 6.64 7.24 -9.71
CA PHE A 39 5.79 7.36 -8.52
C PHE A 39 5.27 6.01 -8.01
N ILE A 40 5.22 4.98 -8.87
CA ILE A 40 4.78 3.63 -8.49
C ILE A 40 5.85 2.95 -7.66
N ASP A 41 7.13 3.20 -7.94
CA ASP A 41 8.23 2.69 -7.11
C ASP A 41 8.16 3.27 -5.68
N ASP A 42 7.89 4.57 -5.56
CA ASP A 42 7.66 5.20 -4.25
C ASP A 42 6.44 4.62 -3.51
N LEU A 43 5.39 4.22 -4.25
CA LEU A 43 4.22 3.57 -3.66
C LEU A 43 4.53 2.13 -3.21
N ILE A 44 5.36 1.40 -3.95
CA ILE A 44 5.80 0.05 -3.58
C ILE A 44 6.63 0.11 -2.29
N VAL A 45 7.61 1.01 -2.21
CA VAL A 45 8.45 1.19 -1.01
C VAL A 45 7.58 1.54 0.20
N ARG A 46 6.67 2.52 0.07
CA ARG A 46 5.74 2.88 1.15
C ARG A 46 4.83 1.74 1.57
N SER A 47 4.42 0.87 0.63
CA SER A 47 3.59 -0.30 0.93
C SER A 47 4.37 -1.40 1.65
N CYS A 48 5.68 -1.55 1.35
CA CYS A 48 6.56 -2.46 2.09
C CYS A 48 6.75 -2.00 3.54
N ASP A 49 6.91 -0.69 3.75
CA ASP A 49 7.12 -0.08 5.07
C ASP A 49 5.82 0.08 5.89
N ALA A 50 4.65 -0.11 5.27
CA ALA A 50 3.36 0.06 5.92
C ALA A 50 3.22 -0.88 7.14
N PRO A 51 2.75 -0.41 8.30
CA PRO A 51 2.65 -1.22 9.51
C PRO A 51 1.74 -2.45 9.31
N LEU A 52 2.16 -3.60 9.85
CA LEU A 52 1.39 -4.84 9.79
C LEU A 52 0.33 -4.90 10.89
N ILE A 53 -0.91 -5.23 10.51
CA ILE A 53 -1.92 -5.69 11.48
C ILE A 53 -1.52 -7.09 11.91
N ASN A 54 -0.98 -7.22 13.13
CA ASN A 54 -0.92 -8.51 13.80
C ASN A 54 -2.34 -8.97 14.11
N LYS A 55 -2.76 -10.11 13.54
CA LYS A 55 -4.11 -10.71 13.67
C LYS A 55 -4.62 -10.87 15.13
N LYS A 56 -3.78 -10.68 16.14
CA LYS A 56 -4.16 -10.72 17.57
C LYS A 56 -5.04 -9.54 18.01
N ASN A 57 -5.08 -8.44 17.27
CA ASN A 57 -5.93 -7.28 17.58
C ASN A 57 -7.16 -7.18 16.65
N ARG A 58 -7.78 -8.31 16.30
CA ARG A 58 -9.14 -8.29 15.76
C ARG A 58 -10.10 -7.97 16.89
N PHE A 59 -10.25 -6.70 17.24
CA PHE A 59 -11.54 -6.23 17.73
C PHE A 59 -12.48 -6.35 16.53
N TYR A 60 -13.24 -7.44 16.51
CA TYR A 60 -14.46 -7.50 15.73
C TYR A 60 -15.32 -6.34 16.25
N GLU A 61 -15.40 -5.24 15.51
CA GLU A 61 -16.57 -4.38 15.61
C GLU A 61 -17.71 -5.18 14.99
N GLU A 62 -18.41 -5.93 15.85
CA GLU A 62 -19.72 -6.49 15.55
C GLU A 62 -20.62 -5.33 15.09
N ARG A 63 -21.19 -5.46 13.90
CA ARG A 63 -22.22 -4.57 13.39
C ARG A 63 -23.30 -5.38 12.68
#